data_AF-A0A8K0XGA6-F1
#
_entry.id   AF-A0A8K0XGA6-F1
#
_cell.length_a   1.000
_cell.length_b   1.000
_cell.length_c   1.000
_cell.angle_alpha   90.00
_cell.angle_beta   90.00
_cell.angle_gamma   90.00
#
_symmetry.space_group_name_H-M   'P 1'
#
loop_
_entity.id
_entity.type
_entity.pdbx_description
1 polymer ?
#
loop_
_entity_poly.entity_id
_entity_poly.type
_entity_poly.pdbx_seq_one_letter_code
_entity_poly.pdbx_strand_id
1 'polypeptide(L)'
;MRLFPEPGPSLPPFKTLLVHGTYHPSAPIHMCLSISPQDKAMLISPSRQLLLRSLRNYNDEWMDSNSGTGHVSSLSSRTTVFYPSSPKHLVALLSMLRTHDITTSSADPTATISSAPTLLVMYEPSAYFLPSNGNHPSQPASFVVFDSQIDRLKLPVLRTPKGVTEEPDGSNDTPGMESALFFARKYFDIVGTFQSRRDSPSPSTGARRCVFNLHKTGAECDSDTHWRWSEIPSMRSQYCDKNPTRFVWE
;
A
#
# COMPACT_ATOMS: atom_id res chain seq x y z
N MET A 1 -7.10 -7.83 9.87
CA MET A 1 -6.00 -7.37 8.99
C MET A 1 -5.10 -6.40 9.76
N ARG A 2 -3.78 -6.40 9.51
CA ARG A 2 -2.79 -5.57 10.21
C ARG A 2 -1.76 -5.00 9.24
N LEU A 3 -1.31 -3.76 9.47
CA LEU A 3 -0.19 -3.15 8.72
C LEU A 3 1.18 -3.51 9.32
N PHE A 4 1.20 -4.03 10.54
CA PHE A 4 2.39 -4.27 11.33
C PHE A 4 2.35 -5.67 11.94
N PRO A 5 3.51 -6.24 12.28
CA PRO A 5 3.57 -7.52 12.97
C PRO A 5 2.99 -7.43 14.38
N GLU A 6 2.64 -8.57 14.96
CA GLU A 6 2.25 -8.65 16.38
C GLU A 6 3.40 -8.17 17.29
N PRO A 7 3.12 -7.48 18.40
CA PRO A 7 1.81 -7.20 19.00
C PRO A 7 1.09 -5.96 18.43
N GLY A 8 1.45 -5.49 17.24
CA GLY A 8 0.88 -4.29 16.64
C GLY A 8 -0.65 -4.33 16.46
N PRO A 9 -1.28 -3.15 16.39
CA PRO A 9 -2.73 -3.00 16.39
C PRO A 9 -3.37 -3.56 15.12
N SER A 10 -4.62 -4.02 15.27
CA SER A 10 -5.46 -4.43 14.15
C SER A 10 -6.19 -3.24 13.53
N LEU A 11 -6.31 -3.26 12.21
CA LEU A 11 -7.16 -2.30 11.51
C LEU A 11 -8.64 -2.56 11.81
N PRO A 12 -9.46 -1.50 11.96
CA PRO A 12 -10.91 -1.67 11.96
C PRO A 12 -11.37 -2.27 10.61
N PRO A 13 -12.53 -2.94 10.55
CA PRO A 13 -13.06 -3.45 9.29
C PRO A 13 -13.21 -2.34 8.24
N PHE A 14 -12.76 -2.58 7.01
CA PHE A 14 -12.82 -1.64 5.88
C PHE A 14 -13.20 -2.34 4.59
N LYS A 15 -13.86 -1.61 3.68
CA LYS A 15 -14.04 -2.02 2.29
C LYS A 15 -12.87 -1.56 1.43
N THR A 16 -12.58 -0.27 1.54
CA THR A 16 -11.48 0.38 0.84
C THR A 16 -10.66 1.18 1.84
N LEU A 17 -9.35 1.00 1.81
CA LEU A 17 -8.40 1.71 2.66
C LEU A 17 -7.33 2.37 1.79
N LEU A 18 -7.17 3.68 1.94
CA LEU A 18 -6.07 4.44 1.37
C LEU A 18 -5.06 4.76 2.46
N VAL A 19 -3.85 4.22 2.36
CA VAL A 19 -2.74 4.60 3.22
C VAL A 19 -1.83 5.54 2.45
N HIS A 20 -1.42 6.66 3.05
CA HIS A 20 -0.44 7.56 2.44
C HIS A 20 0.58 8.09 3.45
N GLY A 21 1.67 8.64 2.93
CA GLY A 21 2.77 9.22 3.73
C GLY A 21 4.00 8.31 3.74
N THR A 22 4.86 8.48 4.73
CA THR A 22 6.09 7.67 4.89
C THR A 22 5.77 6.34 5.56
N TYR A 23 4.92 5.54 4.93
CA TYR A 23 4.58 4.23 5.45
C TYR A 23 5.74 3.27 5.29
N HIS A 24 5.61 2.16 6.00
CA HIS A 24 6.64 1.16 6.09
C HIS A 24 6.70 0.27 4.83
N PRO A 25 7.88 0.06 4.21
CA PRO A 25 7.99 -0.76 3.00
C PRO A 25 7.44 -2.19 3.13
N SER A 26 7.47 -2.78 4.33
CA SER A 26 6.89 -4.11 4.58
C SER A 26 5.40 -4.11 4.94
N ALA A 27 4.77 -2.95 5.19
CA ALA A 27 3.35 -2.90 5.56
C ALA A 27 2.41 -3.57 4.54
N PRO A 28 2.62 -3.43 3.21
CA PRO A 28 1.86 -4.20 2.21
C PRO A 28 1.98 -5.72 2.39
N ILE A 29 3.17 -6.21 2.78
CA ILE A 29 3.44 -7.63 3.00
C ILE A 29 2.73 -8.10 4.27
N HIS A 30 2.88 -7.37 5.38
CA HIS A 30 2.17 -7.66 6.63
C HIS A 30 0.66 -7.71 6.43
N MET A 31 0.12 -6.78 5.64
CA MET A 31 -1.30 -6.80 5.28
C MET A 31 -1.69 -8.11 4.57
N CYS A 32 -0.94 -8.48 3.52
CA CYS A 32 -1.21 -9.71 2.77
C CYS A 32 -1.13 -10.96 3.64
N LEU A 33 -0.19 -11.00 4.60
CA LEU A 33 -0.03 -12.13 5.52
C LEU A 33 -1.11 -12.17 6.61
N SER A 34 -1.80 -11.06 6.87
CA SER A 34 -2.83 -10.94 7.91
C SER A 34 -4.25 -11.38 7.50
N ILE A 35 -4.41 -11.95 6.30
CA ILE A 35 -5.70 -12.42 5.77
C ILE A 35 -6.14 -13.76 6.40
N SER A 36 -7.45 -14.01 6.41
CA SER A 36 -8.03 -15.29 6.90
C SER A 36 -7.43 -16.49 6.16
N PRO A 37 -7.29 -17.70 6.75
CA PRO A 37 -6.74 -18.90 6.10
C PRO A 37 -7.41 -19.31 4.77
N GLN A 38 -8.65 -18.92 4.54
CA GLN A 38 -9.41 -19.25 3.32
C GLN A 38 -9.27 -18.19 2.22
N ASP A 39 -8.71 -17.04 2.57
CA ASP A 39 -8.62 -15.87 1.72
C ASP A 39 -7.34 -15.87 0.87
N LYS A 40 -7.37 -15.10 -0.22
CA LYS A 40 -6.21 -14.86 -1.08
C LYS A 40 -5.96 -13.36 -1.23
N ALA A 41 -4.69 -12.98 -1.17
CA ALA A 41 -4.27 -11.60 -1.42
C ALA A 41 -3.58 -11.48 -2.78
N MET A 42 -3.74 -10.32 -3.42
CA MET A 42 -3.03 -9.93 -4.62
C MET A 42 -2.27 -8.63 -4.34
N LEU A 43 -0.95 -8.66 -4.46
CA LEU A 43 -0.09 -7.48 -4.35
C LEU A 43 0.35 -7.04 -5.76
N ILE A 44 0.11 -5.79 -6.11
CA ILE A 44 0.56 -5.17 -7.35
C ILE A 44 1.62 -4.14 -7.00
N SER A 45 2.77 -4.19 -7.67
CA SER A 45 3.85 -3.22 -7.52
C SER A 45 4.40 -2.78 -8.88
N PRO A 46 4.75 -1.51 -9.08
CA PRO A 46 5.31 -1.02 -10.35
C PRO A 46 6.66 -1.64 -10.69
N SER A 47 7.41 -2.12 -9.70
CA SER A 47 8.74 -2.71 -9.92
C SER A 47 9.12 -3.68 -8.82
N ARG A 48 9.46 -4.90 -9.23
CA ARG A 48 10.04 -5.92 -8.34
C ARG A 48 11.34 -5.44 -7.70
N GLN A 49 12.20 -4.77 -8.47
CA GLN A 49 13.48 -4.28 -7.98
C GLN A 49 13.29 -3.19 -6.92
N LEU A 50 12.35 -2.27 -7.14
CA LEU A 50 12.03 -1.22 -6.18
C LEU A 50 11.48 -1.83 -4.89
N LEU A 51 10.50 -2.73 -4.98
CA LEU A 51 9.95 -3.41 -3.81
C LEU A 51 11.04 -4.15 -3.02
N LEU A 52 11.84 -4.98 -3.67
CA LEU A 52 12.90 -5.74 -3.01
C LEU A 52 13.97 -4.83 -2.40
N ARG A 53 14.34 -3.75 -3.10
CA ARG A 53 15.30 -2.76 -2.58
C ARG A 53 14.73 -2.08 -1.34
N SER A 54 13.48 -1.64 -1.36
CA SER A 54 12.83 -0.99 -0.21
C SER A 54 12.73 -1.94 0.99
N LEU A 55 12.34 -3.21 0.78
CA LEU A 55 12.29 -4.22 1.84
C LEU A 55 13.68 -4.50 2.44
N ARG A 56 14.70 -4.69 1.59
CA ARG A 56 16.10 -4.91 2.04
C ARG A 56 16.73 -3.69 2.70
N ASN A 57 16.28 -2.49 2.33
CA ASN A 57 16.75 -1.26 2.95
C ASN A 57 16.12 -1.04 4.31
N TYR A 58 14.85 -1.42 4.43
CA TYR A 58 14.13 -1.29 5.69
C TYR A 58 14.60 -2.29 6.74
N ASN A 59 14.86 -3.55 6.35
CA ASN A 59 15.39 -4.60 7.23
C ASN A 59 14.47 -4.86 8.45
N ASP A 60 13.28 -5.39 8.18
CA ASP A 60 12.25 -5.66 9.18
C ASP A 60 12.58 -6.91 10.01
N GLU A 61 12.79 -6.75 11.32
CA GLU A 61 13.16 -7.84 12.23
C GLU A 61 12.18 -9.01 12.19
N TRP A 62 10.88 -8.71 12.05
CA TRP A 62 9.86 -9.75 12.02
C TRP A 62 9.97 -10.59 10.76
N MET A 63 10.20 -9.96 9.60
CA MET A 63 10.35 -10.70 8.35
C MET A 63 11.60 -11.57 8.40
N ASP A 64 12.72 -11.06 8.93
CA ASP A 64 13.94 -11.84 9.06
C ASP A 64 13.73 -13.07 9.96
N SER A 65 13.06 -12.88 11.10
CA SER A 65 12.81 -13.94 12.08
C SER A 65 11.77 -14.97 11.66
N ASN A 66 10.81 -14.58 10.82
CA ASN A 66 9.68 -15.44 10.43
C ASN A 66 9.74 -15.93 8.98
N SER A 67 10.62 -15.37 8.15
CA SER A 67 10.85 -15.86 6.79
C SER A 67 11.35 -17.30 6.82
N GLY A 68 10.80 -18.14 5.93
CA GLY A 68 11.17 -19.56 5.87
C GLY A 68 10.50 -20.45 6.92
N THR A 69 9.73 -19.91 7.87
CA THR A 69 8.90 -20.74 8.75
C THR A 69 7.74 -21.36 7.96
N GLY A 70 7.32 -22.58 8.32
CA GLY A 70 6.20 -23.26 7.66
C GLY A 70 4.90 -22.45 7.74
N HIS A 71 4.70 -21.70 8.85
CA HIS A 71 3.54 -20.84 9.03
C HIS A 71 3.51 -19.70 8.00
N VAL A 72 4.57 -18.89 7.90
CA VAL A 72 4.64 -17.80 6.91
C VAL A 72 4.67 -18.35 5.48
N SER A 73 5.30 -19.50 5.24
CA SER A 73 5.26 -20.18 3.94
C SER A 73 3.81 -20.48 3.52
N SER A 74 3.00 -21.04 4.41
CA SER A 74 1.58 -21.29 4.16
C SER A 74 0.80 -19.99 3.89
N LEU A 75 1.01 -18.93 4.68
CA LEU A 75 0.37 -17.63 4.45
C LEU A 75 0.78 -17.01 3.11
N SER A 76 2.07 -17.03 2.79
CA SER A 76 2.63 -16.43 1.57
C SER A 76 2.23 -17.17 0.29
N SER A 77 2.01 -18.48 0.36
CA SER A 77 1.50 -19.27 -0.78
C SER A 77 0.13 -18.79 -1.30
N ARG A 78 -0.59 -18.03 -0.46
CA ARG A 78 -1.92 -17.47 -0.75
C ARG A 78 -1.85 -16.00 -1.22
N THR A 79 -0.64 -15.45 -1.31
CA THR A 79 -0.39 -14.11 -1.82
C THR A 79 0.24 -14.20 -3.20
N THR A 80 -0.41 -13.63 -4.21
CA THR A 80 0.17 -13.51 -5.56
C THR A 80 0.69 -12.11 -5.77
N VAL A 81 1.91 -11.97 -6.32
CA VAL A 81 2.51 -10.66 -6.58
C VAL A 81 2.68 -10.42 -8.07
N PHE A 82 2.14 -9.30 -8.57
CA PHE A 82 2.26 -8.87 -9.95
C PHE A 82 3.09 -7.60 -10.08
N TYR A 83 3.79 -7.48 -11.21
CA TYR A 83 4.66 -6.34 -11.51
C TYR A 83 4.38 -5.73 -12.88
N PRO A 84 3.22 -5.08 -13.09
CA PRO A 84 2.95 -4.41 -14.36
C PRO A 84 3.97 -3.29 -14.57
N SER A 85 4.66 -3.30 -15.72
CA SER A 85 5.72 -2.34 -16.02
C SER A 85 5.23 -0.99 -16.56
N SER A 86 3.94 -0.88 -16.90
CA SER A 86 3.35 0.34 -17.46
C SER A 86 1.90 0.50 -17.00
N PRO A 87 1.32 1.72 -17.10
CA PRO A 87 -0.10 1.93 -16.83
C PRO A 87 -1.01 1.04 -17.69
N LYS A 88 -0.64 0.79 -18.95
CA LYS A 88 -1.40 -0.08 -19.86
C LYS A 88 -1.43 -1.52 -19.35
N HIS A 89 -0.30 -2.02 -18.86
CA HIS A 89 -0.21 -3.35 -18.26
C HIS A 89 -1.02 -3.44 -16.96
N LEU A 90 -1.01 -2.38 -16.14
CA LEU A 90 -1.85 -2.32 -14.94
C LEU A 90 -3.33 -2.39 -15.30
N VAL A 91 -3.79 -1.57 -16.24
CA VAL A 91 -5.20 -1.57 -16.69
C VAL A 91 -5.60 -2.92 -17.27
N ALA A 92 -4.74 -3.54 -18.09
CA ALA A 92 -4.98 -4.88 -18.62
C ALA A 92 -5.10 -5.92 -17.50
N LEU A 93 -4.18 -5.91 -16.53
CA LEU A 93 -4.23 -6.78 -15.35
C LEU A 93 -5.53 -6.61 -14.57
N LEU A 94 -5.88 -5.36 -14.21
CA LEU A 94 -7.11 -5.06 -13.47
C LEU A 94 -8.36 -5.47 -14.25
N SER A 95 -8.34 -5.36 -15.58
CA SER A 95 -9.46 -5.79 -16.44
C SER A 95 -9.66 -7.30 -16.47
N MET A 96 -8.63 -8.08 -16.16
CA MET A 96 -8.68 -9.55 -16.07
C MET A 96 -9.16 -10.04 -14.69
N LEU A 97 -9.30 -9.17 -13.68
CA LEU A 97 -9.75 -9.54 -12.33
C LEU A 97 -11.26 -9.78 -12.23
N ARG A 98 -11.91 -10.15 -13.34
CA ARG A 98 -13.34 -10.43 -13.37
C ARG A 98 -13.62 -11.73 -12.63
N THR A 99 -14.62 -11.69 -11.76
CA THR A 99 -15.19 -12.89 -11.18
C THR A 99 -16.07 -13.55 -12.24
N HIS A 100 -15.91 -14.86 -12.42
CA HIS A 100 -16.76 -15.61 -13.34
C HIS A 100 -18.17 -15.64 -12.76
N ASP A 101 -19.11 -14.90 -13.37
CA ASP A 101 -20.52 -15.09 -13.08
C ASP A 101 -20.93 -16.44 -13.68
N ILE A 102 -21.30 -17.40 -12.83
CA ILE A 102 -21.64 -18.78 -13.20
C ILE A 102 -22.75 -18.82 -14.27
N THR A 103 -23.51 -17.73 -14.41
CA THR A 103 -24.63 -17.64 -15.34
C THR A 103 -24.24 -17.38 -16.80
N THR A 104 -23.03 -16.91 -17.11
CA THR A 104 -22.63 -16.57 -18.49
C THR A 104 -21.50 -17.46 -18.99
N SER A 105 -21.85 -18.49 -19.78
CA SER A 105 -21.01 -19.64 -20.14
C SER A 105 -19.97 -19.42 -21.26
N SER A 106 -19.38 -18.22 -21.41
CA SER A 106 -18.51 -17.91 -22.57
C SER A 106 -17.17 -17.23 -22.23
N ALA A 107 -16.76 -17.14 -20.96
CA ALA A 107 -15.45 -16.59 -20.63
C ALA A 107 -14.34 -17.62 -20.93
N ASP A 108 -13.26 -17.17 -21.57
CA ASP A 108 -12.07 -18.00 -21.81
C ASP A 108 -11.41 -18.34 -20.46
N PRO A 109 -11.36 -19.62 -20.05
CA PRO A 109 -10.81 -20.02 -18.76
C PRO A 109 -9.32 -19.69 -18.61
N THR A 110 -8.60 -19.48 -19.72
CA THR A 110 -7.18 -19.08 -19.70
C THR A 110 -6.98 -17.61 -19.31
N ALA A 111 -8.02 -16.78 -19.45
CA ALA A 111 -7.99 -15.36 -19.14
C ALA A 111 -8.51 -15.05 -17.72
N THR A 112 -8.92 -16.06 -16.96
CA THR A 112 -9.52 -15.90 -15.63
C THR A 112 -8.68 -16.51 -14.52
N ILE A 113 -8.53 -15.79 -13.42
CA ILE A 113 -7.96 -16.34 -12.19
C ILE A 113 -8.88 -17.41 -11.59
N SER A 114 -8.31 -18.48 -11.02
CA SER A 114 -9.07 -19.61 -10.47
C SER A 114 -9.97 -19.25 -9.29
N SER A 115 -9.69 -18.12 -8.63
CA SER A 115 -10.52 -17.54 -7.57
C SER A 115 -10.23 -16.05 -7.44
N ALA A 116 -11.26 -15.25 -7.18
CA ALA A 116 -11.11 -13.83 -6.87
C ALA A 116 -10.24 -13.63 -5.62
N PRO A 117 -9.26 -12.70 -5.61
CA PRO A 117 -8.59 -12.34 -4.37
C PRO A 117 -9.59 -11.61 -3.47
N THR A 118 -9.55 -11.86 -2.17
CA THR A 118 -10.38 -11.11 -1.20
C THR A 118 -9.70 -9.82 -0.76
N LEU A 119 -8.42 -9.64 -1.10
CA LEU A 119 -7.66 -8.43 -0.82
C LEU A 119 -6.79 -8.07 -2.02
N LEU A 120 -7.00 -6.88 -2.57
CA LEU A 120 -6.08 -6.26 -3.52
C LEU A 120 -5.24 -5.21 -2.81
N VAL A 121 -3.93 -5.27 -2.97
CA VAL A 121 -2.96 -4.30 -2.45
C VAL A 121 -2.21 -3.69 -3.62
N MET A 122 -2.34 -2.38 -3.86
CA MET A 122 -1.54 -1.68 -4.87
C MET A 122 -0.48 -0.84 -4.18
N TYR A 123 0.77 -1.26 -4.28
CA TYR A 123 1.94 -0.59 -3.73
C TYR A 123 2.49 0.43 -4.72
N GLU A 124 2.61 1.70 -4.30
CA GLU A 124 3.13 2.81 -5.11
C GLU A 124 2.43 3.04 -6.47
N PRO A 125 1.09 3.17 -6.55
CA PRO A 125 0.41 3.38 -7.83
C PRO A 125 0.80 4.69 -8.52
N SER A 126 1.26 5.70 -7.76
CA SER A 126 1.74 6.98 -8.30
C SER A 126 2.89 6.81 -9.29
N ALA A 127 3.75 5.80 -9.09
CA ALA A 127 4.89 5.54 -9.96
C ALA A 127 4.50 5.27 -11.43
N TYR A 128 3.25 4.88 -11.69
CA TYR A 128 2.72 4.70 -13.05
C TYR A 128 2.47 6.02 -13.79
N PHE A 129 2.23 7.10 -13.06
CA PHE A 129 1.78 8.38 -13.62
C PHE A 129 2.84 9.48 -13.54
N LEU A 130 3.96 9.21 -12.87
CA LEU A 130 5.07 10.14 -12.80
C LEU A 130 5.97 10.01 -14.04
N PRO A 131 6.43 11.12 -14.62
CA PRO A 131 7.40 11.07 -15.71
C PRO A 131 8.70 10.41 -15.21
N SER A 132 9.27 9.50 -16.00
CA SER A 132 10.53 8.82 -15.67
C SER A 132 11.74 9.77 -15.58
N ASN A 133 11.58 11.01 -16.02
CA ASN A 133 12.63 12.01 -16.16
C ASN A 133 12.37 13.15 -15.16
N GLY A 134 13.08 13.19 -14.05
CA GLY A 134 13.09 14.39 -13.22
C GLY A 134 13.66 14.16 -11.83
N ASN A 135 14.80 14.79 -11.56
CA ASN A 135 15.41 14.99 -10.25
C ASN A 135 14.48 15.80 -9.31
N HIS A 136 13.26 15.32 -9.03
CA HIS A 136 12.38 16.00 -8.11
C HIS A 136 12.77 15.67 -6.66
N PRO A 137 13.16 16.69 -5.86
CA PRO A 137 13.57 16.49 -4.46
C PRO A 137 12.38 16.22 -3.52
N SER A 138 11.14 16.34 -4.01
CA SER A 138 9.95 15.94 -3.27
C SER A 138 9.69 14.45 -3.48
N GLN A 139 9.90 13.65 -2.44
CA GLN A 139 9.44 12.26 -2.42
C GLN A 139 7.98 12.23 -2.89
N PRO A 140 7.64 11.45 -3.94
CA PRO A 140 6.27 11.37 -4.41
C PRO A 140 5.36 10.92 -3.27
N ALA A 141 4.09 11.37 -3.29
CA ALA A 141 3.09 10.81 -2.39
C ALA A 141 3.06 9.30 -2.58
N SER A 142 3.63 8.63 -1.59
CA SER A 142 3.66 7.20 -1.48
C SER A 142 2.29 6.83 -0.91
N PHE A 143 1.52 6.05 -1.67
CA PHE A 143 0.25 5.52 -1.20
C PHE A 143 0.10 4.04 -1.48
N VAL A 144 -0.67 3.37 -0.63
CA VAL A 144 -1.09 1.98 -0.80
C VAL A 144 -2.59 1.94 -0.76
N VAL A 145 -3.16 1.30 -1.78
CA VAL A 145 -4.60 1.05 -1.86
C VAL A 145 -4.87 -0.38 -1.46
N PHE A 146 -5.81 -0.55 -0.53
CA PHE A 146 -6.32 -1.83 -0.10
C PHE A 146 -7.81 -1.91 -0.45
N ASP A 147 -8.21 -2.96 -1.15
CA ASP A 147 -9.60 -3.20 -1.51
C ASP A 147 -10.00 -4.62 -1.15
N SER A 148 -11.03 -4.75 -0.30
CA SER A 148 -11.57 -6.04 0.15
C SER A 148 -12.82 -6.48 -0.62
N GLN A 149 -13.30 -5.70 -1.59
CA GLN A 149 -14.51 -5.93 -2.36
C GLN A 149 -14.24 -6.00 -3.86
N ILE A 150 -13.16 -6.66 -4.26
CA ILE A 150 -12.80 -6.76 -5.67
C ILE A 150 -13.92 -7.39 -6.52
N ASP A 151 -14.71 -8.29 -5.92
CA ASP A 151 -15.87 -8.93 -6.53
C ASP A 151 -16.99 -7.93 -6.88
N ARG A 152 -16.99 -6.76 -6.21
CA ARG A 152 -17.94 -5.66 -6.41
C ARG A 152 -17.30 -4.43 -7.04
N LEU A 153 -16.00 -4.48 -7.34
CA LEU A 153 -15.26 -3.35 -7.88
C LEU A 153 -15.79 -2.99 -9.26
N LYS A 154 -16.67 -1.99 -9.31
CA LYS A 154 -17.00 -1.28 -10.54
C LYS A 154 -15.95 -0.18 -10.69
N LEU A 155 -14.91 -0.44 -11.49
CA LEU A 155 -13.98 0.62 -11.87
C LEU A 155 -14.81 1.79 -12.44
N PRO A 156 -14.77 2.99 -11.84
CA PRO A 156 -15.45 4.12 -12.43
C PRO A 156 -14.89 4.30 -13.83
N VAL A 157 -15.77 4.35 -14.83
CA VAL A 157 -15.39 4.78 -16.17
C VAL A 157 -15.03 6.26 -16.05
N LEU A 158 -13.77 6.54 -15.71
CA LEU A 158 -13.25 7.88 -15.66
C LEU A 158 -13.33 8.41 -17.09
N ARG A 159 -14.33 9.27 -17.33
CA ARG A 159 -14.37 10.06 -18.56
C ARG A 159 -13.11 10.88 -18.54
N THR A 160 -12.27 10.72 -19.57
CA THR A 160 -11.11 11.59 -19.77
C THR A 160 -11.60 13.01 -19.60
N PRO A 161 -11.06 13.81 -18.65
CA PRO A 161 -11.49 15.18 -18.49
C PRO A 161 -11.42 15.82 -19.87
N LYS A 162 -12.58 16.24 -20.40
CA LYS A 162 -12.65 16.93 -21.69
C LYS A 162 -11.74 18.13 -21.53
N GLY A 163 -10.68 18.18 -22.34
CA GLY A 163 -9.60 19.15 -22.21
C GLY A 163 -10.17 20.51 -21.87
N VAL A 164 -9.79 21.02 -20.70
CA VAL A 164 -9.94 22.44 -20.40
C VAL A 164 -9.18 23.12 -21.52
N THR A 165 -9.93 23.73 -22.45
CA THR A 165 -9.36 24.52 -23.53
C THR A 165 -8.52 25.58 -22.86
N GLU A 166 -7.21 25.46 -23.01
CA GLU A 166 -6.22 26.35 -22.40
C GLU A 166 -6.42 27.75 -22.98
N GLU A 167 -7.13 28.60 -22.24
CA GLU A 167 -6.95 30.04 -22.36
C GLU A 167 -5.53 30.34 -21.82
N PRO A 168 -4.65 30.95 -22.62
CA PRO A 168 -3.26 31.18 -22.26
C PRO A 168 -3.15 32.35 -21.30
N ASP A 169 -3.51 32.15 -20.03
CA ASP A 169 -3.17 33.10 -18.97
C ASP A 169 -1.92 32.60 -18.23
N GLY A 170 -0.86 33.40 -18.27
CA GLY A 170 0.53 33.02 -17.98
C GLY A 170 0.90 32.75 -16.52
N SER A 171 -0.02 32.24 -15.70
CA SER A 171 0.28 31.81 -14.34
C SER A 171 0.84 30.38 -14.33
N ASN A 172 2.13 30.25 -13.97
CA ASN A 172 2.86 28.99 -13.82
C ASN A 172 2.41 28.17 -12.58
N ASP A 173 1.10 28.09 -12.33
CA ASP A 173 0.54 27.29 -11.24
C ASP A 173 0.46 25.83 -11.67
N THR A 174 1.53 25.09 -11.39
CA THR A 174 1.50 23.64 -11.51
C THR A 174 0.45 23.09 -10.53
N PRO A 175 -0.54 22.31 -11.00
CA PRO A 175 -1.60 21.79 -10.14
C PRO A 175 -0.98 20.95 -9.02
N GLY A 176 -1.10 21.44 -7.78
CA GLY A 176 -0.46 20.83 -6.62
C GLY A 176 -0.95 19.40 -6.34
N MET A 177 -0.03 18.51 -5.95
CA MET A 177 -0.29 17.10 -5.60
C MET A 177 -1.37 16.94 -4.50
N GLU A 178 -1.54 17.95 -3.65
CA GLU A 178 -2.58 18.00 -2.61
C GLU A 178 -4.00 17.90 -3.17
N SER A 179 -4.21 18.43 -4.39
CA SER A 179 -5.51 18.38 -5.07
C SER A 179 -5.94 16.94 -5.35
N ALA A 180 -5.03 16.09 -5.86
CA ALA A 180 -5.35 14.70 -6.19
C ALA A 180 -5.68 13.85 -4.95
N LEU A 181 -4.91 14.01 -3.87
CA LEU A 181 -5.15 13.27 -2.63
C LEU A 181 -6.51 13.64 -2.01
N PHE A 182 -6.86 14.93 -2.04
CA PHE A 182 -8.16 15.40 -1.57
C PHE A 182 -9.32 14.73 -2.30
N PHE A 183 -9.24 14.59 -3.63
CA PHE A 183 -10.25 13.87 -4.40
C PHE A 183 -10.22 12.36 -4.14
N ALA A 184 -9.02 11.76 -4.07
CA ALA A 184 -8.87 10.33 -3.86
C ALA A 184 -9.55 9.88 -2.55
N ARG A 185 -9.38 10.63 -1.45
CA ARG A 185 -9.99 10.34 -0.15
C ARG A 185 -11.50 10.10 -0.19
N LYS A 186 -12.22 10.74 -1.12
CA LYS A 186 -13.68 10.58 -1.26
C LYS A 186 -14.11 9.19 -1.74
N TYR A 187 -13.19 8.41 -2.30
CA TYR A 187 -13.45 7.06 -2.79
C TYR A 187 -13.10 5.96 -1.78
N PHE A 188 -12.55 6.32 -0.62
CA PHE A 188 -12.10 5.37 0.40
C PHE A 188 -12.91 5.47 1.68
N ASP A 189 -13.32 4.32 2.21
CA ASP A 189 -14.01 4.23 3.49
C ASP A 189 -13.10 4.66 4.64
N ILE A 190 -11.82 4.29 4.58
CA ILE A 190 -10.80 4.64 5.58
C ILE A 190 -9.58 5.24 4.90
N VAL A 191 -9.03 6.29 5.52
CA VAL A 191 -7.81 6.95 5.11
C VAL A 191 -6.79 6.90 6.25
N GLY A 192 -5.70 6.20 6.02
CA GLY A 192 -4.54 6.13 6.90
C GLY A 192 -3.46 7.13 6.50
N THR A 193 -2.95 7.92 7.43
CA THR A 193 -1.84 8.86 7.23
C THR A 193 -0.67 8.51 8.13
N PHE A 194 0.46 8.15 7.52
CA PHE A 194 1.74 8.05 8.22
C PHE A 194 2.38 9.43 8.32
N GLN A 195 2.60 9.89 9.54
CA GLN A 195 3.35 11.10 9.81
C GLN A 195 4.80 10.72 10.15
N SER A 196 5.73 11.00 9.23
CA SER A 196 7.15 11.06 9.62
C SER A 196 7.35 12.35 10.38
N ARG A 197 7.49 12.26 11.70
CA ARG A 197 8.00 13.38 12.46
C ARG A 197 9.43 13.64 12.00
N ARG A 198 9.75 14.86 11.56
CA ARG A 198 11.13 15.28 11.21
C ARG A 198 12.00 15.46 12.45
N ASP A 199 11.63 14.83 13.56
CA ASP A 199 12.45 14.86 14.75
C ASP A 199 13.75 14.15 14.42
N SER A 200 14.86 14.82 14.71
CA SER A 200 16.18 14.20 14.69
C SER A 200 16.10 12.92 15.53
N PRO A 201 16.60 11.78 15.03
CA PRO A 201 16.60 10.55 15.83
C PRO A 201 17.23 10.83 17.19
N SER A 202 16.65 10.25 18.25
CA SER A 202 17.17 10.45 19.61
C SER A 202 18.67 10.11 19.63
N PRO A 203 19.55 11.02 20.07
CA PRO A 203 21.00 10.83 19.95
C PRO A 203 21.51 9.61 20.75
N SER A 204 20.77 9.16 21.76
CA SER A 204 21.14 8.03 22.60
C SER A 204 20.74 6.67 22.03
N THR A 205 19.61 6.58 21.32
CA THR A 205 19.02 5.30 20.90
C THR A 205 18.90 5.15 19.38
N GLY A 206 19.04 6.23 18.62
CA GLY A 206 18.71 6.25 17.20
C GLY A 206 17.22 5.99 16.92
N ALA A 207 16.37 5.99 17.96
CA ALA A 207 14.97 5.65 17.83
C ALA A 207 14.21 6.72 17.04
N ARG A 208 13.36 6.27 16.11
CA ARG A 208 12.48 7.13 15.34
C ARG A 208 11.05 6.95 15.83
N ARG A 209 10.41 8.04 16.26
CA ARG A 209 9.00 8.02 16.64
C ARG A 209 8.11 8.17 15.41
N CYS A 210 7.14 7.29 15.29
CA CYS A 210 6.21 7.23 14.18
C CYS A 210 4.77 7.34 14.70
N VAL A 211 3.91 7.97 13.88
CA VAL A 211 2.48 8.11 14.16
C VAL A 211 1.70 7.71 12.92
N PHE A 212 0.69 6.88 13.10
CA PHE A 212 -0.28 6.52 12.07
C PHE A 212 -1.66 6.94 12.52
N ASN A 213 -2.31 7.80 11.72
CA ASN A 213 -3.67 8.26 11.98
C ASN A 213 -4.62 7.60 10.99
N LEU A 214 -5.72 7.06 11.48
CA LEU A 214 -6.81 6.53 10.68
C LEU A 214 -8.03 7.41 10.81
N HIS A 215 -8.55 7.81 9.66
CA HIS A 215 -9.75 8.62 9.54
C HIS A 215 -10.79 7.81 8.77
N LYS A 216 -12.01 7.74 9.29
CA LYS A 216 -13.15 7.12 8.59
C LYS A 216 -13.89 8.18 7.80
N THR A 217 -14.03 7.98 6.49
CA THR A 217 -14.70 8.94 5.61
C THR A 217 -16.21 8.94 5.87
N GLY A 218 -16.80 10.12 6.05
CA GLY A 218 -18.26 10.30 6.20
C GLY A 218 -18.82 10.04 7.61
N ALA A 219 -17.97 9.75 8.60
CA ALA A 219 -18.42 9.74 10.00
C ALA A 219 -18.51 11.18 10.54
N GLU A 220 -19.68 11.58 11.01
CA GLU A 220 -19.84 12.80 11.81
C GLU A 220 -19.15 12.57 13.17
N CYS A 221 -18.15 13.39 13.51
CA CYS A 221 -17.39 13.44 14.77
C CYS A 221 -16.36 12.31 15.08
N ASP A 222 -15.09 12.73 15.09
CA ASP A 222 -14.01 12.48 16.07
C ASP A 222 -13.59 11.03 16.43
N SER A 223 -13.97 10.02 15.67
CA SER A 223 -13.44 8.64 15.84
C SER A 223 -12.07 8.43 15.17
N ASP A 224 -11.20 9.43 15.22
CA ASP A 224 -9.85 9.33 14.69
C ASP A 224 -9.03 8.38 15.58
N THR A 225 -8.62 7.25 14.99
CA THR A 225 -7.77 6.29 15.67
C THR A 225 -6.33 6.63 15.36
N HIS A 226 -5.50 6.87 16.37
CA HIS A 226 -4.08 7.11 16.16
C HIS A 226 -3.25 6.06 16.89
N TRP A 227 -2.20 5.59 16.25
CA TRP A 227 -1.23 4.67 16.83
C TRP A 227 0.15 5.29 16.84
N ARG A 228 0.87 5.06 17.92
CA ARG A 228 2.23 5.56 18.12
C ARG A 228 3.15 4.40 18.38
N TRP A 229 4.34 4.46 17.80
CA TRP A 229 5.40 3.51 18.07
C TRP A 229 6.75 4.17 17.88
N SER A 230 7.76 3.54 18.44
CA SER A 230 9.17 3.83 18.18
C SER A 230 9.78 2.71 17.35
N GLU A 231 10.42 3.08 16.25
CA GLU A 231 11.31 2.22 15.47
C GLU A 231 12.70 2.29 16.09
N ILE A 232 13.19 1.17 16.61
CA ILE A 232 14.49 1.08 17.27
C ILE A 232 15.38 0.15 16.43
N PRO A 233 16.53 0.63 15.92
CA PRO A 233 17.51 -0.27 15.33
C PRO A 233 18.00 -1.26 16.39
N SER A 234 17.87 -2.54 16.12
CA SER A 234 18.40 -3.60 16.99
C SER A 234 19.93 -3.61 16.93
N MET A 235 20.58 -4.13 17.97
CA MET A 235 22.03 -4.25 17.97
C MET A 235 22.48 -5.19 16.84
N ARG A 236 23.63 -4.89 16.23
CA ARG A 236 24.18 -5.66 15.11
C ARG A 236 24.22 -7.15 15.46
N SER A 237 23.52 -7.95 14.66
CA SER A 237 23.88 -9.35 14.52
C SER A 237 25.21 -9.44 13.77
N GLN A 238 26.09 -10.33 14.21
CA GLN A 238 27.41 -10.54 13.58
C GLN A 238 27.31 -10.97 12.09
N TYR A 239 26.12 -11.36 11.64
CA TYR A 239 25.87 -11.94 10.31
C TYR A 239 25.15 -11.02 9.33
N CYS A 240 24.70 -9.83 9.73
CA CYS A 240 23.98 -8.92 8.83
C CYS A 240 24.59 -7.53 8.84
N ASP A 241 24.84 -6.98 7.64
CA ASP A 241 25.40 -5.63 7.47
C ASP A 241 24.46 -4.52 7.95
N LYS A 242 23.16 -4.83 8.10
CA LYS A 242 22.12 -3.90 8.51
C LYS A 242 21.51 -4.30 9.84
N ASN A 243 21.23 -3.30 10.66
CA ASN A 243 20.52 -3.48 11.93
C ASN A 243 19.05 -3.74 11.64
N PRO A 244 18.46 -4.84 12.15
CA PRO A 244 17.03 -5.06 11.97
C PRO A 244 16.26 -4.01 12.77
N THR A 245 15.16 -3.52 12.23
CA THR A 245 14.34 -2.50 12.89
C THR A 245 13.22 -3.18 13.67
N ARG A 246 13.16 -2.92 14.98
CA ARG A 246 12.10 -3.41 15.88
C ARG A 246 11.09 -2.32 16.20
N PHE A 247 9.85 -2.72 16.44
CA PHE A 247 8.77 -1.80 16.80
C PHE A 247 8.47 -1.88 18.29
N VAL A 248 8.36 -0.71 18.94
CA VAL A 248 7.90 -0.59 20.32
C VAL A 248 6.66 0.31 20.33
N TRP A 249 5.50 -0.30 20.56
CA TRP A 249 4.21 0.40 20.63
C TRP A 249 4.09 1.20 21.93
N GLU A 250 3.55 2.42 21.84
CA GLU A 250 3.29 3.33 22.98
C GLU A 250 1.83 3.27 23.45
#